data_AF-A0A7Y6KJB3-F1
#
_entry.id   AF-A0A7Y6KJB3-F1
#
_cell.length_a   1.000
_cell.length_b   1.000
_cell.length_c   1.000
_cell.angle_alpha   90.00
_cell.angle_beta   90.00
_cell.angle_gamma   90.00
#
_symmetry.space_group_name_H-M   'P 1'
#
loop_
_entity.id
_entity.type
_entity.pdbx_description
1 polymer ?
#
loop_
_entity_poly.entity_id
_entity_poly.type
_entity_poly.pdbx_seq_one_letter_code
_entity_poly.pdbx_strand_id
1 'polypeptide(L)'
;MISLFYKLSLLNYILGSLKDIVVKLFLLIVYLYVSSIMLMFLSNGFWYAVEFSSLKNAFYHLFQYCKWYYGSRENLGYGVSFRMLVALLAPHFFYRLFLTTGWKSFLKEKMIQMLKFMITGKRSDGVSHRNKLSASSYGCSSKSNYGNNSRYSCNDEHHSQDEKRKVNMIKQLLVKDIEEAIDKRLHDIFFSKKGKSR
;
A
#
# COMPACT_ATOMS: atom_id res chain seq x y z
N MET A 1 -18.89 7.63 -38.15
CA MET A 1 -17.91 7.07 -37.18
C MET A 1 -17.33 8.14 -36.24
N ILE A 2 -16.93 9.33 -36.72
CA ILE A 2 -16.37 10.43 -35.88
C ILE A 2 -17.25 10.78 -34.65
N SER A 3 -18.59 10.80 -34.79
CA SER A 3 -19.52 11.14 -33.69
C SER A 3 -19.48 10.14 -32.51
N LEU A 4 -19.24 8.85 -32.76
CA LEU A 4 -19.17 7.83 -31.71
C LEU A 4 -17.85 7.91 -30.93
N PHE A 5 -16.74 8.21 -31.60
CA PHE A 5 -15.46 8.42 -30.95
C PHE A 5 -15.47 9.63 -30.02
N TYR A 6 -16.14 10.72 -30.41
CA TYR A 6 -16.27 11.90 -29.57
C TYR A 6 -17.11 11.61 -28.31
N LYS A 7 -18.20 10.86 -28.46
CA LYS A 7 -19.02 10.40 -27.32
C LYS A 7 -18.26 9.48 -26.38
N LEU A 8 -17.44 8.56 -26.90
CA LEU A 8 -16.56 7.69 -26.12
C LEU A 8 -15.48 8.47 -25.37
N SER A 9 -14.87 9.47 -26.01
CA SER A 9 -13.85 10.32 -25.38
C SER A 9 -14.44 11.16 -24.23
N LEU A 10 -15.63 11.72 -24.42
CA LEU A 10 -16.37 12.44 -23.37
C LEU A 10 -16.74 11.50 -22.19
N LEU A 11 -17.20 10.29 -22.50
CA LEU A 11 -17.55 9.29 -21.48
C LEU A 11 -16.31 8.85 -20.70
N ASN A 12 -15.16 8.70 -21.37
CA ASN A 12 -13.89 8.36 -20.73
C ASN A 12 -13.37 9.52 -19.85
N TYR A 13 -13.58 10.77 -20.27
CA TYR A 13 -13.29 11.95 -19.45
C TYR A 13 -14.17 12.01 -18.18
N ILE A 14 -15.47 11.74 -18.33
CA ILE A 14 -16.41 11.65 -17.19
C ILE A 14 -16.02 10.49 -16.27
N LEU A 15 -15.68 9.32 -16.81
CA LEU A 15 -15.21 8.18 -16.02
C LEU A 15 -13.89 8.47 -15.30
N GLY A 16 -12.96 9.18 -15.95
CA GLY A 16 -11.71 9.64 -15.35
C GLY A 16 -11.97 10.57 -14.16
N SER A 17 -12.88 11.55 -14.32
CA SER A 17 -13.29 12.44 -13.24
C SER A 17 -14.04 11.70 -12.12
N LEU A 18 -14.89 10.73 -12.45
CA LEU A 18 -15.61 9.92 -11.47
C LEU A 18 -14.65 9.05 -10.67
N LYS A 19 -13.62 8.49 -11.31
CA LYS A 19 -12.57 7.73 -10.61
C LYS A 19 -11.90 8.59 -9.53
N ASP A 20 -11.56 9.83 -9.84
CA ASP A 20 -10.98 10.75 -8.85
C ASP A 20 -11.94 11.07 -7.71
N ILE A 21 -13.24 11.23 -8.01
CA ILE A 21 -14.28 11.45 -6.99
C ILE A 21 -14.42 10.21 -6.10
N VAL A 22 -14.43 9.01 -6.67
CA VAL A 22 -14.52 7.74 -5.93
C VAL A 22 -13.31 7.55 -5.02
N VAL A 23 -12.10 7.85 -5.49
CA VAL A 23 -10.88 7.78 -4.67
C VAL A 23 -10.95 8.78 -3.52
N LYS A 24 -11.39 10.02 -3.77
CA LYS A 24 -11.57 11.03 -2.72
C LYS A 24 -12.64 10.61 -1.70
N LEU A 25 -13.77 10.06 -2.15
CA LEU A 25 -14.82 9.53 -1.28
C LEU A 25 -14.32 8.36 -0.44
N PHE A 26 -13.57 7.44 -1.02
CA PHE A 26 -12.96 6.34 -0.30
C PHE A 26 -12.03 6.85 0.81
N LEU A 27 -11.15 7.81 0.49
CA LEU A 27 -10.26 8.43 1.47
C LEU A 27 -11.05 9.15 2.57
N LEU A 28 -12.16 9.83 2.23
CA LEU A 28 -13.04 10.48 3.18
C LEU A 28 -13.69 9.47 4.14
N ILE A 29 -14.16 8.32 3.63
CA ILE A 29 -14.76 7.25 4.45
C ILE A 29 -13.71 6.70 5.43
N VAL A 30 -12.49 6.42 4.95
CA VAL A 30 -11.39 5.96 5.80
C VAL A 30 -11.04 6.99 6.86
N TYR A 31 -10.98 8.27 6.49
CA TYR A 31 -10.73 9.37 7.42
C TYR A 31 -11.79 9.45 8.52
N LEU A 32 -13.07 9.43 8.14
CA LEU A 32 -14.18 9.48 9.09
C LEU A 32 -14.20 8.27 10.02
N TYR A 33 -13.85 7.09 9.49
CA TYR A 33 -13.74 5.88 10.29
C TYR A 33 -12.64 5.98 11.37
N VAL A 34 -11.43 6.42 10.99
CA VAL A 34 -10.33 6.62 11.95
C VAL A 34 -10.70 7.70 12.97
N SER A 35 -11.32 8.79 12.53
CA SER A 35 -11.80 9.84 13.43
C SER A 35 -12.86 9.33 14.42
N SER A 36 -13.76 8.48 13.96
CA SER A 36 -14.76 7.83 14.81
C SER A 36 -14.15 6.95 15.89
N ILE A 37 -13.14 6.13 15.53
CA ILE A 37 -12.44 5.29 16.50
C ILE A 37 -11.72 6.16 17.54
N MET A 38 -11.09 7.25 17.10
CA MET A 38 -10.44 8.21 18.01
C MET A 38 -11.43 8.88 18.95
N LEU A 39 -12.65 9.20 18.47
CA LEU A 39 -13.71 9.74 19.31
C LEU A 39 -14.19 8.76 20.38
N MET A 40 -14.39 7.50 20.01
CA MET A 40 -14.73 6.44 20.97
C MET A 40 -13.62 6.29 22.02
N PHE A 41 -12.38 6.25 21.57
CA PHE A 41 -11.21 6.12 22.44
C PHE A 41 -11.10 7.29 23.44
N LEU A 42 -11.26 8.53 22.98
CA LEU A 42 -11.18 9.72 23.84
C LEU A 42 -12.37 9.89 24.80
N SER A 43 -13.54 9.36 24.41
CA SER A 43 -14.78 9.57 25.18
C SER A 43 -15.03 8.44 26.18
N ASN A 44 -14.87 7.20 25.74
CA ASN A 44 -15.23 5.99 26.50
C ASN A 44 -14.02 5.11 26.85
N GLY A 45 -12.84 5.40 26.31
CA GLY A 45 -11.60 4.66 26.58
C GLY A 45 -11.28 3.57 25.56
N PHE A 46 -10.11 2.94 25.76
CA PHE A 46 -9.53 1.99 24.80
C PHE A 46 -10.36 0.73 24.58
N TRP A 47 -10.79 0.08 25.66
CA TRP A 47 -11.54 -1.18 25.58
C TRP A 47 -12.84 -1.02 24.78
N TYR A 48 -13.52 0.11 24.95
CA TYR A 48 -14.72 0.44 24.21
C TYR A 48 -14.44 0.63 22.71
N ALA A 49 -13.35 1.31 22.36
CA ALA A 49 -13.00 1.54 20.95
C ALA A 49 -12.64 0.24 20.21
N VAL A 50 -12.01 -0.72 20.91
CA VAL A 50 -11.66 -2.02 20.34
C VAL A 50 -12.90 -2.88 20.11
N GLU A 51 -13.79 -2.96 21.09
CA GLU A 51 -15.02 -3.75 21.04
C GLU A 51 -15.98 -3.23 19.95
N PHE A 52 -16.09 -1.91 19.80
CA PHE A 52 -16.98 -1.28 18.81
C PHE A 52 -16.29 -0.84 17.53
N SER A 53 -15.10 -1.39 17.24
CA SER A 53 -14.30 -1.04 16.05
C SER A 53 -14.95 -1.42 14.71
N SER A 54 -16.07 -2.13 14.69
CA SER A 54 -16.74 -2.48 13.44
C SER A 54 -17.19 -1.23 12.66
N LEU A 55 -17.08 -1.26 11.32
CA LEU A 55 -17.43 -0.14 10.44
C LEU A 55 -18.82 0.44 10.73
N LYS A 56 -19.84 -0.41 10.89
CA LYS A 56 -21.22 0.02 11.17
C LYS A 56 -21.33 0.72 12.52
N ASN A 57 -20.71 0.15 13.57
CA ASN A 57 -20.77 0.72 14.91
C ASN A 57 -19.98 2.03 14.98
N ALA A 58 -18.81 2.09 14.35
CA ALA A 58 -18.03 3.32 14.23
C ALA A 58 -18.89 4.46 13.67
N PHE A 59 -19.47 4.29 12.48
CA PHE A 59 -20.31 5.35 11.89
C PHE A 59 -21.57 5.68 12.71
N TYR A 60 -22.20 4.68 13.31
CA TYR A 60 -23.35 4.90 14.19
C TYR A 60 -23.01 5.79 15.39
N HIS A 61 -21.89 5.50 16.05
CA HIS A 61 -21.41 6.29 17.17
C HIS A 61 -20.93 7.67 16.74
N LEU A 62 -20.24 7.80 15.61
CA LEU A 62 -19.88 9.10 15.05
C LEU A 62 -21.12 9.97 14.84
N PHE A 63 -22.18 9.40 14.26
CA PHE A 63 -23.45 10.10 14.08
C PHE A 63 -24.10 10.49 15.41
N GLN A 64 -24.13 9.58 16.39
CA GLN A 64 -24.62 9.85 17.74
C GLN A 64 -23.84 11.01 18.40
N TYR A 65 -22.51 10.98 18.32
CA TYR A 65 -21.65 12.03 18.85
C TYR A 65 -21.90 13.37 18.16
N CYS A 66 -22.01 13.40 16.83
CA CYS A 66 -22.34 14.61 16.08
C CYS A 66 -23.72 15.16 16.45
N LYS A 67 -24.72 14.29 16.59
CA LYS A 67 -26.08 14.67 17.01
C LYS A 67 -26.09 15.26 18.42
N TRP A 68 -25.41 14.61 19.36
CA TRP A 68 -25.31 15.08 20.74
C TRP A 68 -24.53 16.40 20.84
N TYR A 69 -23.44 16.53 20.09
CA TYR A 69 -22.64 17.75 20.00
C TYR A 69 -23.46 18.92 19.45
N TYR A 70 -24.25 18.69 18.39
CA TYR A 70 -25.11 19.72 17.80
C TYR A 70 -26.23 20.14 18.75
N GLY A 71 -26.89 19.19 19.41
CA GLY A 71 -27.98 19.45 20.35
C GLY A 71 -27.54 20.13 21.65
N SER A 72 -26.26 20.00 22.02
CA SER A 72 -25.73 20.53 23.28
C SER A 72 -24.79 21.73 23.09
N ARG A 73 -24.81 22.40 21.92
CA ARG A 73 -23.83 23.46 21.56
C ARG A 73 -23.65 24.54 22.62
N GLU A 74 -24.71 24.86 23.35
CA GLU A 74 -24.74 25.93 24.35
C GLU A 74 -24.16 25.50 25.72
N ASN A 75 -24.08 24.19 25.98
CA ASN A 75 -23.64 23.60 27.25
C ASN A 75 -22.37 22.74 27.12
N LEU A 76 -21.62 22.88 26.03
CA LEU A 76 -20.38 22.13 25.83
C LEU A 76 -19.26 22.72 26.69
N GLY A 77 -18.82 21.96 27.69
CA GLY A 77 -17.57 22.25 28.39
C GLY A 77 -16.38 22.18 27.44
N TYR A 78 -15.40 23.07 27.63
CA TYR A 78 -14.18 23.17 26.80
C TYR A 78 -13.47 21.82 26.57
N GLY A 79 -13.51 20.92 27.55
CA GLY A 79 -12.91 19.58 27.43
C GLY A 79 -13.54 18.72 26.33
N VAL A 80 -14.84 18.85 26.08
CA VAL A 80 -15.54 18.06 25.05
C VAL A 80 -15.21 18.58 23.65
N SER A 81 -15.18 19.90 23.47
CA SER A 81 -14.76 20.53 22.21
C SER A 81 -13.30 20.23 21.88
N PHE A 82 -12.42 20.23 22.89
CA PHE A 82 -11.02 19.84 22.72
C PHE A 82 -10.90 18.37 22.28
N ARG A 83 -11.65 17.45 22.89
CA ARG A 83 -11.65 16.04 22.49
C ARG A 83 -12.12 15.84 21.04
N MET A 84 -13.17 16.54 20.63
CA MET A 84 -13.65 16.54 19.25
C MET A 84 -12.60 17.05 18.27
N LEU A 85 -11.93 18.15 18.62
CA LEU A 85 -10.85 18.71 17.81
C LEU A 85 -9.69 17.71 17.67
N VAL A 86 -9.23 17.12 18.78
CA VAL A 86 -8.15 16.13 18.76
C VAL A 86 -8.53 14.92 17.92
N ALA A 87 -9.74 14.40 18.03
CA ALA A 87 -10.17 13.23 17.26
C ALA A 87 -10.32 13.50 15.76
N LEU A 88 -10.56 14.75 15.35
CA LEU A 88 -10.54 15.16 13.95
C LEU A 88 -9.11 15.38 13.44
N LEU A 89 -8.20 15.94 14.24
CA LEU A 89 -6.81 16.14 13.82
C LEU A 89 -5.98 14.86 13.87
N ALA A 90 -6.28 13.93 14.76
CA ALA A 90 -5.51 12.70 14.96
C ALA A 90 -5.31 11.89 13.65
N PRO A 91 -6.34 11.63 12.81
CA PRO A 91 -6.16 10.97 11.52
C PRO A 91 -5.12 11.65 10.62
N HIS A 92 -5.04 12.99 10.64
CA HIS A 92 -4.04 13.73 9.87
C HIS A 92 -2.63 13.52 10.45
N PHE A 93 -2.48 13.55 11.77
CA PHE A 93 -1.19 13.25 12.41
C PHE A 93 -0.72 11.82 12.12
N PHE A 94 -1.63 10.84 12.18
CA PHE A 94 -1.33 9.47 11.78
C PHE A 94 -0.90 9.41 10.33
N TYR A 95 -1.65 10.02 9.40
CA TYR A 95 -1.28 10.07 7.99
C TYR A 95 0.13 10.63 7.77
N ARG A 96 0.47 11.74 8.45
CA ARG A 96 1.80 12.35 8.38
C ARG A 96 2.88 11.43 8.94
N LEU A 97 2.63 10.77 10.07
CA LEU A 97 3.55 9.79 10.67
C LEU A 97 3.76 8.59 9.74
N PHE A 98 2.72 8.08 9.11
CA PHE A 98 2.81 6.98 8.15
C PHE A 98 3.71 7.34 6.95
N LEU A 99 3.62 8.59 6.47
CA LEU A 99 4.45 9.10 5.39
C LEU A 99 5.91 9.28 5.78
N THR A 100 6.19 9.80 6.99
CA THR A 100 7.57 10.09 7.42
C THR A 100 8.35 8.84 7.79
N THR A 101 7.69 7.78 8.21
CA THR A 101 8.36 6.69 8.97
C THR A 101 8.84 5.54 8.09
N GLY A 102 8.92 5.68 6.75
CA GLY A 102 9.52 4.63 5.90
C GLY A 102 8.86 3.26 6.00
N TRP A 103 7.56 3.21 6.37
CA TRP A 103 6.79 1.98 6.63
C TRP A 103 6.74 1.01 5.44
N LYS A 104 7.16 1.45 4.25
CA LYS A 104 7.28 0.60 3.06
C LYS A 104 8.16 -0.64 3.31
N SER A 105 9.25 -0.50 4.06
CA SER A 105 10.14 -1.63 4.37
C SER A 105 9.50 -2.58 5.38
N PHE A 106 8.91 -2.03 6.45
CA PHE A 106 8.24 -2.80 7.50
C PHE A 106 7.00 -3.55 6.97
N LEU A 107 6.18 -2.90 6.14
CA LEU A 107 5.02 -3.53 5.50
C LEU A 107 5.43 -4.60 4.50
N LYS A 108 6.52 -4.41 3.74
CA LYS A 108 7.05 -5.43 2.82
C LYS A 108 7.45 -6.68 3.59
N GLU A 109 8.15 -6.53 4.70
CA GLU A 109 8.59 -7.64 5.54
C GLU A 109 7.42 -8.38 6.19
N LYS A 110 6.42 -7.65 6.70
CA LYS A 110 5.19 -8.24 7.25
C LYS A 110 4.31 -8.91 6.20
N MET A 111 4.21 -8.36 5.00
CA MET A 111 3.53 -9.01 3.88
C MET A 111 4.22 -10.32 3.48
N ILE A 112 5.54 -10.34 3.38
CA ILE A 112 6.30 -11.56 3.07
C ILE A 112 6.07 -12.61 4.16
N GLN A 113 6.07 -12.20 5.43
CA GLN A 113 5.80 -13.09 6.56
C GLN A 113 4.38 -13.69 6.51
N MET A 114 3.36 -12.88 6.24
CA MET A 114 1.97 -13.34 6.07
C MET A 114 1.81 -14.25 4.83
N LEU A 115 2.46 -13.92 3.72
CA LEU A 115 2.44 -14.73 2.50
C LEU A 115 3.09 -16.10 2.75
N LYS A 116 4.23 -16.12 3.44
CA LYS A 116 4.92 -17.36 3.84
C LYS A 116 4.04 -18.21 4.75
N PHE A 117 3.36 -17.59 5.71
CA PHE A 117 2.42 -18.29 6.60
C PHE A 117 1.24 -18.88 5.82
N MET A 118 0.67 -18.15 4.87
CA MET A 118 -0.46 -18.61 4.06
C MET A 118 -0.07 -19.76 3.10
N ILE A 119 1.16 -19.75 2.56
CA ILE A 119 1.68 -20.81 1.71
C ILE A 119 2.02 -22.07 2.53
N THR A 120 2.61 -21.91 3.72
CA THR A 120 2.94 -23.03 4.60
C THR A 120 1.69 -23.65 5.24
N GLY A 121 0.68 -22.85 5.60
CA GLY A 121 -0.60 -23.34 6.13
C GLY A 121 -1.39 -24.18 5.13
N LYS A 122 -1.31 -23.88 3.82
CA LYS A 122 -1.97 -24.65 2.76
C LYS A 122 -1.38 -26.04 2.49
N ARG A 123 -0.21 -26.38 3.05
CA ARG A 123 0.42 -27.71 2.87
C ARG A 123 0.05 -28.72 3.96
N SER A 124 -0.68 -28.33 5.01
CA SER A 124 -0.98 -29.21 6.16
C SER A 124 -2.37 -29.85 6.12
N ASP A 125 -3.23 -29.52 5.16
CA ASP A 125 -4.58 -30.08 5.04
C ASP A 125 -4.67 -30.96 3.79
N GLY A 126 -4.14 -32.17 3.88
CA GLY A 126 -4.09 -33.11 2.77
C GLY A 126 -3.82 -34.55 3.18
N VAL A 127 -4.91 -35.25 3.55
CA VAL A 127 -5.11 -36.71 3.48
C VAL A 127 -4.73 -37.55 4.70
N SER A 128 -5.75 -37.80 5.52
CA SER A 128 -5.93 -38.98 6.36
C SER A 128 -6.43 -40.20 5.54
N HIS A 129 -5.94 -41.39 5.94
CA HIS A 129 -6.39 -42.78 5.65
C HIS A 129 -5.93 -43.51 4.36
N ARG A 130 -5.05 -44.51 4.51
CA ARG A 130 -5.40 -45.95 4.29
C ARG A 130 -4.32 -46.98 4.71
N ASN A 131 -4.78 -47.92 5.53
CA ASN A 131 -4.49 -49.37 5.63
C ASN A 131 -3.09 -49.94 5.93
N LYS A 132 -3.03 -50.52 7.16
CA LYS A 132 -2.44 -51.81 7.56
C LYS A 132 -1.84 -52.66 6.42
N LEU A 133 -0.57 -53.02 6.58
CA LEU A 133 -0.09 -54.40 6.44
C LEU A 133 1.02 -54.65 7.48
N SER A 134 0.84 -55.72 8.23
CA SER A 134 1.68 -56.26 9.30
C SER A 134 2.91 -56.97 8.76
N ALA A 135 4.07 -56.78 9.37
CA ALA A 135 4.98 -57.86 9.78
C ALA A 135 6.27 -57.29 10.42
N SER A 136 6.48 -57.67 11.69
CA SER A 136 7.76 -57.91 12.39
C SER A 136 9.07 -57.34 11.82
N SER A 137 9.77 -56.56 12.64
CA SER A 137 11.16 -56.83 13.04
C SER A 137 11.63 -55.74 14.01
N TYR A 138 12.23 -56.16 15.11
CA TYR A 138 12.66 -55.31 16.21
C TYR A 138 13.71 -54.29 15.75
N GLY A 139 13.51 -53.03 16.18
CA GLY A 139 14.22 -51.86 15.70
C GLY A 139 15.72 -51.89 15.99
N CYS A 140 16.51 -51.72 14.93
CA CYS A 140 17.93 -51.47 15.00
C CYS A 140 18.21 -50.00 14.66
N SER A 141 18.92 -49.35 15.60
CA SER A 141 19.78 -48.17 15.48
C SER A 141 19.59 -47.18 14.33
N SER A 142 19.57 -45.89 14.67
CA SER A 142 20.72 -45.05 14.29
C SER A 142 20.75 -43.75 15.11
N LYS A 143 21.91 -43.56 15.72
CA LYS A 143 22.40 -42.33 16.33
C LYS A 143 22.29 -41.18 15.32
N SER A 144 21.86 -40.02 15.82
CA SER A 144 21.92 -38.73 15.15
C SER A 144 23.38 -38.38 14.79
N ASN A 145 23.72 -38.53 13.51
CA ASN A 145 24.94 -37.98 12.97
C ASN A 145 24.72 -36.50 12.60
N TYR A 146 25.51 -35.65 13.25
CA TYR A 146 25.79 -34.27 12.85
C TYR A 146 26.17 -34.24 11.36
N GLY A 147 25.32 -33.63 10.55
CA GLY A 147 25.54 -33.39 9.13
C GLY A 147 25.54 -31.90 8.84
N ASN A 148 26.75 -31.35 8.79
CA ASN A 148 27.09 -30.01 8.34
C ASN A 148 26.50 -29.73 6.94
N ASN A 149 25.76 -28.62 6.76
CA ASN A 149 25.58 -28.00 5.45
C ASN A 149 25.14 -26.53 5.58
N SER A 150 26.12 -25.68 5.86
CA SER A 150 26.06 -24.24 5.59
C SER A 150 26.08 -24.00 4.07
N ARG A 151 24.92 -23.90 3.42
CA ARG A 151 24.84 -23.38 2.04
C ARG A 151 23.44 -22.92 1.64
N TYR A 152 23.01 -21.79 2.19
CA TYR A 152 21.93 -20.95 1.65
C TYR A 152 22.26 -19.52 2.08
N SER A 153 22.25 -18.46 1.27
CA SER A 153 21.96 -18.30 -0.15
C SER A 153 22.50 -16.90 -0.49
N CYS A 154 23.63 -16.84 -1.21
CA CYS A 154 24.29 -15.58 -1.62
C CYS A 154 23.88 -15.21 -3.06
N ASN A 155 22.57 -15.25 -3.34
CA ASN A 155 22.05 -15.04 -4.71
C ASN A 155 21.13 -13.81 -4.85
N ASP A 156 20.65 -13.21 -3.75
CA ASP A 156 19.73 -12.06 -3.85
C ASP A 156 20.43 -10.72 -4.09
N GLU A 157 21.71 -10.57 -3.70
CA GLU A 157 22.45 -9.34 -3.95
C GLU A 157 22.85 -9.19 -5.42
N HIS A 158 23.21 -10.29 -6.09
CA HIS A 158 23.62 -10.29 -7.50
C HIS A 158 22.48 -9.83 -8.43
N HIS A 159 21.24 -10.23 -8.16
CA HIS A 159 20.10 -9.85 -8.99
C HIS A 159 19.76 -8.35 -8.86
N SER A 160 19.91 -7.78 -7.66
CA SER A 160 19.71 -6.35 -7.41
C SER A 160 20.81 -5.46 -8.02
N GLN A 161 22.02 -6.00 -8.15
CA GLN A 161 23.16 -5.29 -8.72
C GLN A 161 23.11 -5.29 -10.25
N ASP A 162 22.65 -6.39 -10.86
CA ASP A 162 22.44 -6.49 -12.31
C ASP A 162 21.31 -5.58 -12.81
N GLU A 163 20.22 -5.44 -12.04
CA GLU A 163 19.15 -4.49 -12.38
C GLU A 163 19.65 -3.04 -12.33
N LYS A 164 20.43 -2.67 -11.31
CA LYS A 164 21.06 -1.35 -11.23
C LYS A 164 22.02 -1.08 -12.39
N ARG A 165 22.78 -2.08 -12.83
CA ARG A 165 23.66 -1.98 -14.01
C ARG A 165 22.86 -1.77 -15.29
N LYS A 166 21.79 -2.54 -15.50
CA LYS A 166 20.90 -2.39 -16.67
C LYS A 166 20.23 -1.01 -16.72
N VAL A 167 19.74 -0.51 -15.58
CA VAL A 167 19.14 0.83 -15.49
C VAL A 167 20.16 1.93 -15.79
N ASN A 168 21.40 1.82 -15.28
CA ASN A 168 22.46 2.78 -15.58
C ASN A 168 22.85 2.76 -17.06
N MET A 169 22.87 1.58 -17.69
CA MET A 169 23.16 1.44 -19.12
C MET A 169 22.07 2.09 -19.99
N ILE A 170 20.79 1.88 -19.65
CA ILE A 170 19.66 2.54 -20.32
C ILE A 170 19.73 4.05 -20.13
N LYS A 171 20.08 4.52 -18.93
CA LYS A 171 20.23 5.95 -18.65
C LYS A 171 21.33 6.58 -19.51
N GLN A 172 22.47 5.93 -19.65
CA GLN A 172 23.57 6.42 -20.50
C GLN A 172 23.19 6.46 -21.99
N LEU A 173 22.49 5.44 -22.48
CA LEU A 173 21.96 5.42 -23.85
C LEU A 173 20.99 6.58 -24.10
N LEU A 174 20.04 6.79 -23.18
CA LEU A 174 19.07 7.88 -23.31
C LEU A 174 19.73 9.26 -23.27
N VAL A 175 20.72 9.47 -22.41
CA VAL A 175 21.48 10.74 -22.37
C VAL A 175 22.19 10.97 -23.70
N LYS A 176 22.87 9.94 -24.24
CA LYS A 176 23.57 10.04 -25.51
C LYS A 176 22.64 10.33 -26.69
N ASP A 177 21.49 9.65 -26.75
CA ASP A 177 20.48 9.90 -27.79
C ASP A 177 19.90 11.33 -27.69
N ILE A 178 19.69 11.83 -26.48
CA ILE A 178 19.22 13.21 -26.25
C ILE A 178 20.29 14.21 -26.68
N GLU A 179 21.55 14.00 -26.31
CA GLU A 179 22.68 14.86 -26.71
C GLU A 179 22.83 14.90 -28.23
N GLU A 180 22.80 13.74 -28.90
CA GLU A 180 22.91 13.67 -30.37
C GLU A 180 21.72 14.34 -31.07
N ALA A 181 20.50 14.19 -30.53
CA ALA A 181 19.32 14.88 -31.05
C ALA A 181 19.40 16.40 -30.86
N ILE A 182 19.94 16.87 -29.73
CA ILE A 182 20.16 18.29 -29.46
C ILE A 182 21.23 18.84 -30.41
N ASP A 183 22.36 18.16 -30.55
CA ASP A 183 23.46 18.58 -31.43
C ASP A 183 23.02 18.62 -32.89
N LYS A 184 22.26 17.62 -33.35
CA LYS A 184 21.68 17.61 -34.70
C LYS A 184 20.74 18.79 -34.92
N ARG A 185 19.86 19.09 -33.96
CA ARG A 185 18.94 20.25 -34.07
C ARG A 185 19.68 21.57 -34.00
N LEU A 186 20.69 21.70 -33.15
CA LEU A 186 21.54 22.88 -33.09
C LEU A 186 22.28 23.07 -34.42
N HIS A 187 22.87 22.01 -34.97
CA HIS A 187 23.54 22.04 -36.26
C HIS A 187 22.58 22.44 -37.38
N ASP A 188 21.37 21.89 -37.42
CA ASP A 188 20.35 22.29 -38.41
C ASP A 188 19.93 23.76 -38.25
N ILE A 189 19.82 24.29 -37.03
CA ILE A 189 19.48 25.70 -36.78
C ILE A 189 20.62 26.63 -37.21
N PHE A 190 21.86 26.31 -36.83
CA PHE A 190 23.02 27.16 -37.08
C PHE A 190 23.54 27.08 -38.52
N PHE A 191 23.42 25.91 -39.18
CA PHE A 191 24.01 25.68 -40.49
C PHE A 191 22.99 25.56 -41.64
N SER A 192 21.70 25.27 -41.40
CA SER A 192 20.72 25.25 -42.51
C SER A 192 20.34 26.65 -43.03
N LYS A 193 20.74 27.73 -42.34
CA LYS A 193 20.48 29.11 -42.77
C LYS A 193 21.51 29.70 -43.74
N LYS A 194 22.60 29.00 -44.08
CA LYS A 194 23.60 29.46 -45.08
C LYS A 194 23.28 29.10 -46.54
N GLY A 195 22.12 28.48 -46.81
CA GLY A 195 21.72 28.02 -48.15
C GLY A 195 20.70 28.88 -48.90
N LYS A 196 20.29 30.05 -48.40
CA LYS A 196 19.52 31.03 -49.19
C LYS A 196 20.38 32.24 -49.50
N SER A 197 21.31 32.01 -50.42
CA SER A 197 21.94 33.05 -51.24
C SER A 197 20.85 33.89 -51.90
N ARG A 198 20.90 35.19 -51.69
CA ARG A 198 20.43 36.20 -52.63
C ARG A 198 21.61 37.07 -52.95
#